data_AF-A0A1F6MCV2-F1
#
_entry.id   AF-A0A1F6MCV2-F1
#
_cell.length_a   1.000
_cell.length_b   1.000
_cell.length_c   1.000
_cell.angle_alpha   90.00
_cell.angle_beta   90.00
_cell.angle_gamma   90.00
#
_symmetry.space_group_name_H-M   'P 1'
#
loop_
_entity.id
_entity.type
_entity.pdbx_description
1 polymer ?
#
loop_
_entity_poly.entity_id
_entity_poly.type
_entity_poly.pdbx_seq_one_letter_code
_entity_poly.pdbx_strand_id
1 'polypeptide(L)'
;MELIRDFCGDQRALWQRVPTLALEADGRQGFSDAKKFAYRDGIWQPLWEKDTRFPVCVDLRTGELLQYIYGRQIDEMEPALPEDVLRLALALDSINATKIVEDLDYATRQPMPSHMNPVDRERNIEFYRPMVAEFYRRVAGR
;
A
#
# COMPACT_ATOMS: atom_id res chain seq x y z
N MET A 1 -2.91 -21.11 -5.33
CA MET A 1 -2.00 -19.95 -5.49
C MET A 1 -2.57 -18.96 -6.48
N GLU A 2 -3.09 -19.42 -7.62
CA GLU A 2 -3.94 -18.60 -8.53
C GLU A 2 -5.05 -17.88 -7.76
N LEU A 3 -5.82 -18.59 -6.92
CA LEU A 3 -6.87 -17.98 -6.08
C LEU A 3 -6.43 -16.74 -5.26
N ILE A 4 -5.19 -16.69 -4.74
CA ILE A 4 -4.71 -15.54 -3.96
C ILE A 4 -4.33 -14.39 -4.89
N ARG A 5 -3.74 -14.70 -6.05
CA ARG A 5 -3.43 -13.70 -7.09
C ARG A 5 -4.71 -13.11 -7.65
N ASP A 6 -5.70 -13.96 -7.96
CA ASP A 6 -7.01 -13.55 -8.45
C ASP A 6 -7.72 -12.70 -7.39
N PHE A 7 -7.71 -13.13 -6.13
CA PHE A 7 -8.24 -12.34 -5.01
C PHE A 7 -7.64 -10.92 -4.96
N CYS A 8 -6.32 -10.76 -5.12
CA CYS A 8 -5.70 -9.43 -5.17
C CYS A 8 -6.02 -8.67 -6.46
N GLY A 9 -5.99 -9.33 -7.62
CA GLY A 9 -6.25 -8.76 -8.93
C GLY A 9 -7.69 -8.24 -9.08
N ASP A 10 -8.67 -9.00 -8.60
CA ASP A 10 -10.09 -8.64 -8.62
C ASP A 10 -10.38 -7.37 -7.81
N GLN A 11 -9.50 -7.04 -6.86
CA GLN A 11 -9.59 -5.85 -6.02
C GLN A 11 -8.82 -4.64 -6.59
N ARG A 12 -8.37 -4.68 -7.85
CA ARG A 12 -7.60 -3.61 -8.51
C ARG A 12 -8.17 -2.20 -8.29
N ALA A 13 -9.47 -2.02 -8.45
CA ALA A 13 -10.11 -0.71 -8.29
C ALA A 13 -9.99 -0.17 -6.85
N LEU A 14 -9.99 -1.04 -5.84
CA LEU A 14 -9.77 -0.67 -4.45
C LEU A 14 -8.31 -0.35 -4.19
N TRP A 15 -7.39 -1.16 -4.74
CA TRP A 15 -5.96 -0.90 -4.64
C TRP A 15 -5.57 0.48 -5.18
N GLN A 16 -6.15 0.92 -6.28
CA GLN A 16 -5.89 2.23 -6.86
C GLN A 16 -6.35 3.41 -5.97
N ARG A 17 -7.18 3.18 -4.94
CA ARG A 17 -7.57 4.20 -3.94
C ARG A 17 -6.57 4.31 -2.79
N VAL A 18 -5.77 3.26 -2.56
CA VAL A 18 -4.87 3.15 -1.41
C VAL A 18 -3.84 4.28 -1.36
N PRO A 19 -3.17 4.71 -2.45
CA PRO A 19 -2.14 5.76 -2.36
C PRO A 19 -2.64 7.08 -1.76
N THR A 20 -3.80 7.57 -2.20
CA THR A 20 -4.38 8.81 -1.67
C THR A 20 -4.81 8.66 -0.22
N LEU A 21 -5.55 7.59 0.09
CA LEU A 21 -6.02 7.33 1.45
C LEU A 21 -4.86 7.13 2.43
N ALA A 22 -3.80 6.43 2.00
CA ALA A 22 -2.59 6.22 2.79
C ALA A 22 -1.90 7.54 3.13
N LEU A 23 -1.77 8.45 2.15
CA LEU A 23 -1.18 9.77 2.38
C LEU A 23 -2.01 10.62 3.36
N GLU A 24 -3.33 10.58 3.24
CA GLU A 24 -4.23 11.34 4.12
C GLU A 24 -4.29 10.81 5.55
N ALA A 25 -4.19 9.48 5.68
CA ALA A 25 -4.20 8.72 6.93
C ALA A 25 -2.82 8.64 7.62
N ASP A 26 -1.74 9.07 6.96
CA ASP A 26 -0.41 8.96 7.52
C ASP A 26 -0.25 9.85 8.77
N GLY A 27 0.43 9.29 9.76
CA GLY A 27 0.61 9.88 11.09
C GLY A 27 -0.65 9.91 11.99
N ARG A 28 -1.88 9.77 11.46
CA ARG A 28 -3.12 9.91 12.26
C ARG A 28 -3.28 8.86 13.36
N GLN A 29 -2.80 7.65 13.09
CA GLN A 29 -2.83 6.51 13.99
C GLN A 29 -1.43 5.87 14.12
N GLY A 30 -0.39 6.67 13.89
CA GLY A 30 0.98 6.20 13.76
C GLY A 30 1.45 6.04 12.31
N PHE A 31 2.77 6.08 12.16
CA PHE A 31 3.47 5.90 10.89
C PHE A 31 3.61 4.41 10.59
N SER A 32 3.40 4.04 9.32
CA SER A 32 3.68 2.68 8.84
C SER A 32 4.43 2.75 7.51
N ASP A 33 5.44 1.89 7.36
CA ASP A 33 6.20 1.78 6.12
C ASP A 33 5.28 1.42 4.93
N ALA A 34 4.23 0.61 5.17
CA ALA A 34 3.26 0.24 4.14
C ALA A 34 2.50 1.45 3.58
N LYS A 35 2.06 2.40 4.44
CA LYS A 35 1.43 3.65 3.97
C LYS A 35 2.40 4.44 3.10
N LYS A 36 3.66 4.54 3.56
CA LYS A 36 4.71 5.26 2.84
C LYS A 36 5.01 4.66 1.47
N PHE A 37 5.15 3.34 1.39
CA PHE A 37 5.35 2.65 0.12
C PHE A 37 4.16 2.82 -0.82
N ALA A 38 2.92 2.90 -0.30
CA ALA A 38 1.75 3.10 -1.13
C ALA A 38 1.76 4.44 -1.87
N TYR A 39 1.97 5.56 -1.17
CA TYR A 39 1.95 6.88 -1.81
C TYR A 39 3.27 7.26 -2.48
N ARG A 40 4.39 6.63 -2.11
CA ARG A 40 5.72 6.90 -2.70
C ARG A 40 6.01 6.02 -3.91
N ASP A 41 5.77 4.71 -3.77
CA ASP A 41 6.26 3.70 -4.72
C ASP A 41 5.12 2.98 -5.45
N GLY A 42 3.85 3.20 -5.05
CA GLY A 42 2.71 2.55 -5.67
C GLY A 42 2.59 1.06 -5.31
N ILE A 43 3.14 0.63 -4.17
CA ILE A 43 3.06 -0.75 -3.69
C ILE A 43 2.49 -0.83 -2.28
N TRP A 44 1.85 -1.94 -1.94
CA TRP A 44 1.48 -2.27 -0.57
C TRP A 44 2.26 -3.47 -0.06
N GLN A 45 2.99 -3.29 1.04
CA GLN A 45 3.70 -4.40 1.68
C GLN A 45 2.90 -4.91 2.89
N PRO A 46 2.37 -6.14 2.86
CA PRO A 46 1.72 -6.75 4.02
C PRO A 46 2.70 -6.89 5.18
N LEU A 47 2.25 -6.53 6.38
CA LEU A 47 3.00 -6.70 7.62
C LEU A 47 2.62 -8.03 8.26
N TRP A 48 3.62 -8.82 8.69
CA TRP A 48 3.37 -9.86 9.69
C TRP A 48 3.50 -9.23 11.09
N GLU A 49 2.53 -9.48 11.96
CA GLU A 49 2.71 -9.40 13.41
C GLU A 49 4.03 -10.10 13.81
N LYS A 50 5.04 -9.34 14.27
CA LYS A 50 6.40 -9.75 14.70
C LYS A 50 7.52 -9.63 13.65
N ASP A 51 7.68 -8.44 13.06
CA ASP A 51 8.89 -8.01 12.32
C ASP A 51 9.30 -8.86 11.10
N THR A 52 8.48 -9.81 10.68
CA THR A 52 8.81 -10.65 9.54
C THR A 52 8.27 -9.99 8.28
N ARG A 53 9.15 -9.31 7.53
CA ARG A 53 8.80 -8.74 6.23
C ARG A 53 8.51 -9.88 5.26
N PHE A 54 7.31 -9.89 4.68
CA PHE A 54 7.07 -10.75 3.53
C PHE A 54 7.92 -10.24 2.36
N PRO A 55 8.59 -11.14 1.61
CA PRO A 55 9.23 -10.77 0.36
C PRO A 55 8.18 -10.57 -0.76
N VAL A 56 6.94 -10.21 -0.40
CA VAL A 56 5.84 -9.98 -1.34
C VAL A 56 5.26 -8.61 -1.08
N CYS A 57 4.93 -7.90 -2.15
CA CYS A 57 4.10 -6.70 -2.14
C CYS A 57 3.02 -6.80 -3.21
N VAL A 58 2.02 -5.91 -3.12
CA VAL A 58 0.98 -5.76 -4.12
C VAL A 58 1.29 -4.54 -4.98
N ASP A 59 1.29 -4.66 -6.31
CA ASP A 59 1.27 -3.51 -7.22
C ASP A 59 -0.11 -2.84 -7.14
N LEU A 60 -0.17 -1.59 -6.67
CA LEU A 60 -1.43 -0.90 -6.47
C LEU A 60 -2.14 -0.50 -7.78
N ARG A 61 -1.44 -0.58 -8.92
CA ARG A 61 -2.01 -0.30 -10.26
C ARG A 61 -2.78 -1.50 -10.78
N THR A 62 -2.26 -2.71 -10.58
CA THR A 62 -2.74 -3.94 -11.21
C THR A 62 -3.37 -4.93 -10.23
N GLY A 63 -3.04 -4.86 -8.95
CA GLY A 63 -3.36 -5.90 -7.96
C GLY A 63 -2.42 -7.10 -8.01
N GLU A 64 -1.36 -7.06 -8.81
CA GLU A 64 -0.42 -8.17 -8.95
C GLU A 64 0.46 -8.34 -7.70
N LEU A 65 0.74 -9.60 -7.34
CA LEU A 65 1.68 -9.93 -6.27
C LEU A 65 3.10 -10.03 -6.83
N LEU A 66 3.97 -9.14 -6.37
CA LEU A 66 5.37 -8.99 -6.78
C LEU A 66 6.32 -9.36 -5.66
N GLN A 67 7.53 -9.79 -6.02
CA GLN A 67 8.60 -10.00 -5.07
C GLN A 67 9.16 -8.64 -4.63
N TYR A 68 9.05 -8.35 -3.34
CA TYR A 68 9.59 -7.11 -2.79
C TYR A 68 11.11 -7.19 -2.70
N ILE A 69 11.80 -6.35 -3.47
CA ILE A 69 13.26 -6.19 -3.44
C ILE A 69 13.57 -4.75 -3.03
N TYR A 70 14.19 -4.58 -1.87
CA TYR A 70 14.52 -3.26 -1.35
C TYR A 70 15.40 -2.46 -2.33
N GLY A 71 14.99 -1.22 -2.60
CA GLY A 71 15.72 -0.31 -3.49
C GLY A 71 15.41 -0.47 -4.99
N ARG A 72 14.60 -1.46 -5.38
CA ARG A 72 14.12 -1.58 -6.76
C ARG A 72 12.85 -0.79 -7.00
N GLN A 73 12.69 -0.29 -8.22
CA GLN A 73 11.42 0.30 -8.65
C GLN A 73 10.39 -0.79 -8.94
N ILE A 74 9.11 -0.46 -8.85
CA ILE A 74 8.00 -1.39 -9.09
C ILE A 74 8.09 -2.08 -10.47
N ASP A 75 8.56 -1.37 -11.50
CA ASP A 75 8.68 -1.89 -12.86
C ASP A 75 9.90 -2.82 -13.05
N GLU A 76 10.75 -2.97 -12.01
CA GLU A 76 11.92 -3.87 -11.96
C GLU A 76 11.68 -5.09 -11.04
N MET A 77 10.48 -5.19 -10.46
CA MET A 77 10.11 -6.28 -9.57
C MET A 77 9.55 -7.45 -10.37
N GLU A 78 9.93 -8.66 -9.96
CA GLU A 78 9.45 -9.89 -10.56
C GLU A 78 8.13 -10.33 -9.90
N PRO A 79 7.29 -11.14 -10.57
CA PRO A 79 6.16 -11.78 -9.92
C PRO A 79 6.60 -12.58 -8.67
N ALA A 80 5.81 -12.51 -7.60
CA ALA A 80 6.11 -13.21 -6.36
C ALA A 80 6.25 -14.73 -6.60
N LEU A 81 7.11 -15.41 -5.84
CA LEU A 81 7.26 -16.86 -5.96
C LEU A 81 6.04 -17.60 -5.40
N PRO A 82 5.66 -18.76 -5.96
CA PRO A 82 4.54 -19.58 -5.49
C PRO A 82 4.51 -19.81 -3.97
N GLU A 83 5.66 -20.18 -3.40
CA GLU A 83 5.84 -20.43 -1.97
C GLU A 83 5.62 -19.19 -1.10
N ASP A 84 6.00 -18.01 -1.58
CA ASP A 84 5.82 -16.76 -0.87
C ASP A 84 4.36 -16.31 -0.93
N VAL A 85 3.69 -16.50 -2.07
CA VAL A 85 2.25 -16.26 -2.21
C VAL A 85 1.45 -17.18 -1.29
N LEU A 86 1.85 -18.44 -1.14
CA LEU A 86 1.14 -19.38 -0.26
C LEU A 86 1.18 -18.91 1.20
N ARG A 87 2.28 -18.29 1.65
CA ARG A 87 2.39 -17.79 3.03
C ARG A 87 1.43 -16.63 3.31
N LEU A 88 1.01 -15.88 2.28
CA LEU A 88 -0.03 -14.85 2.43
C LEU A 88 -1.39 -15.42 2.81
N ALA A 89 -1.64 -16.73 2.60
CA ALA A 89 -2.87 -17.38 3.06
C ALA A 89 -3.05 -17.24 4.59
N LEU A 90 -1.95 -17.15 5.34
CA LEU A 90 -1.96 -16.97 6.80
C LEU A 90 -2.21 -15.51 7.22
N ALA A 91 -2.17 -14.58 6.28
CA ALA A 91 -2.29 -13.15 6.50
C ALA A 91 -3.19 -12.50 5.43
N LEU A 92 -4.25 -13.19 4.98
CA LEU A 92 -5.12 -12.71 3.88
C LEU A 92 -5.68 -11.31 4.13
N ASP A 93 -5.99 -10.98 5.38
CA ASP A 93 -6.45 -9.64 5.76
C ASP A 93 -5.44 -8.53 5.44
N SER A 94 -4.15 -8.82 5.47
CA SER A 94 -3.08 -7.88 5.14
C SER A 94 -2.96 -7.57 3.64
N ILE A 95 -3.65 -8.35 2.80
CA ILE A 95 -3.78 -8.18 1.35
C ILE A 95 -5.25 -8.05 0.91
N ASN A 96 -6.17 -7.83 1.86
CA ASN A 96 -7.58 -7.56 1.56
C ASN A 96 -7.75 -6.04 1.33
N ALA A 97 -7.79 -5.62 0.07
CA ALA A 97 -7.91 -4.21 -0.29
C ALA A 97 -9.16 -3.55 0.28
N THR A 98 -10.27 -4.30 0.42
CA THR A 98 -11.50 -3.78 1.02
C THR A 98 -11.24 -3.35 2.46
N LYS A 99 -10.69 -4.26 3.27
CA LYS A 99 -10.35 -3.99 4.67
C LYS A 99 -9.35 -2.85 4.80
N ILE A 100 -8.30 -2.86 3.97
CA ILE A 100 -7.27 -1.81 3.98
C ILE A 100 -7.88 -0.44 3.66
N VAL A 101 -8.74 -0.35 2.64
CA VAL A 101 -9.42 0.90 2.29
C VAL A 101 -10.34 1.38 3.42
N GLU A 102 -11.08 0.47 4.06
CA GLU A 102 -11.93 0.79 5.22
C GLU A 102 -11.10 1.31 6.39
N ASP A 103 -9.99 0.65 6.72
CA ASP A 103 -9.08 1.06 7.79
C ASP A 103 -8.45 2.44 7.51
N LEU A 104 -8.01 2.67 6.27
CA LEU A 104 -7.44 3.96 5.88
C LEU A 104 -8.48 5.08 5.90
N ASP A 105 -9.68 4.85 5.35
CA ASP A 105 -10.79 5.81 5.36
C ASP A 105 -11.29 6.09 6.79
N TYR A 106 -11.30 5.08 7.67
CA TYR A 106 -11.54 5.30 9.09
C TYR A 106 -10.47 6.20 9.69
N ALA A 107 -9.19 5.92 9.41
CA ALA A 107 -8.07 6.71 9.91
C ALA A 107 -8.11 8.16 9.43
N THR A 108 -8.47 8.44 8.17
CA THR A 108 -8.58 9.82 7.64
C THR A 108 -9.61 10.68 8.39
N ARG A 109 -10.62 10.05 9.01
CA ARG A 109 -11.67 10.70 9.78
C ARG A 109 -11.31 10.92 11.25
N GLN A 110 -10.28 10.24 11.75
CA GLN A 110 -9.87 10.42 13.13
C GLN A 110 -9.23 11.78 13.37
N PRO A 111 -9.44 12.39 14.55
CA PRO A 111 -8.78 13.62 14.93
C PRO A 111 -7.27 13.43 14.93
N MET A 112 -6.55 14.51 14.69
CA MET A 112 -5.10 14.45 14.72
C MET A 112 -4.60 14.21 16.14
N PRO A 113 -3.62 13.31 16.35
CA PRO A 113 -2.98 13.20 17.64
C PRO A 113 -2.40 14.54 18.07
N SER A 114 -2.61 14.93 19.33
CA SER A 114 -2.20 16.23 19.87
C SER A 114 -0.69 16.50 19.81
N HIS A 115 0.12 15.45 19.70
CA HIS A 115 1.57 15.53 19.56
C HIS A 115 2.04 15.71 18.11
N MET A 116 1.14 15.64 17.12
CA MET A 116 1.50 15.89 15.73
C MET A 116 1.39 17.38 15.41
N ASN A 117 2.44 17.93 14.82
CA ASN A 117 2.44 19.30 14.30
C ASN A 117 1.65 19.37 12.96
N PRO A 118 0.55 20.13 12.88
CA PRO A 118 -0.23 20.26 11.65
C PRO A 118 0.58 20.80 10.46
N VAL A 119 1.56 21.67 10.72
CA VAL A 119 2.42 22.25 9.67
C VAL A 119 3.31 21.18 9.04
N ASP A 120 3.88 20.30 9.84
CA ASP A 120 4.74 19.21 9.34
C ASP A 120 3.92 18.19 8.56
N ARG A 121 2.67 17.92 8.98
CA ARG A 121 1.72 17.10 8.22
C ARG A 121 1.44 17.71 6.85
N GLU A 122 1.08 18.99 6.80
CA GLU A 122 0.74 19.65 5.54
C GLU A 122 1.94 19.68 4.58
N ARG A 123 3.13 19.96 5.10
CA ARG A 123 4.39 19.86 4.34
C ARG A 123 4.62 18.45 3.79
N ASN A 124 4.40 17.41 4.58
CA ASN A 124 4.54 16.03 4.11
C ASN A 124 3.52 15.70 3.01
N ILE A 125 2.26 16.11 3.17
CA ILE A 125 1.22 15.91 2.15
C ILE A 125 1.61 16.62 0.85
N GLU A 126 2.04 17.88 0.94
CA GLU A 126 2.47 18.64 -0.22
C GLU A 126 3.68 18.00 -0.91
N PHE A 127 4.66 17.54 -0.12
CA PHE A 127 5.86 16.88 -0.63
C PHE A 127 5.53 15.59 -1.40
N TYR A 128 4.58 14.77 -0.92
CA TYR A 128 4.24 13.49 -1.53
C TYR A 128 3.11 13.56 -2.58
N ARG A 129 2.32 14.64 -2.63
CA ARG A 129 1.24 14.83 -3.60
C ARG A 129 1.68 14.61 -5.07
N PRO A 130 2.86 15.10 -5.52
CA PRO A 130 3.32 14.84 -6.89
C PRO A 130 3.54 13.35 -7.19
N MET A 131 3.95 12.54 -6.20
CA MET A 131 4.16 11.10 -6.38
C MET A 131 2.83 10.36 -6.56
N VAL A 132 1.81 10.72 -5.78
CA VAL A 132 0.43 10.21 -5.96
C VAL A 132 -0.14 10.63 -7.32
N ALA A 133 0.13 11.87 -7.77
CA ALA A 133 -0.28 12.32 -9.10
C ALA A 133 0.43 11.55 -10.24
N GLU A 134 1.73 11.27 -10.09
CA GLU A 134 2.48 10.41 -11.01
C GLU A 134 1.92 8.98 -11.05
N PHE A 135 1.57 8.41 -9.90
CA PHE A 135 0.90 7.11 -9.83
C PHE A 135 -0.36 7.09 -10.70
N TYR A 136 -1.25 8.08 -10.56
CA TYR A 136 -2.48 8.12 -11.36
C TYR A 136 -2.24 8.40 -12.85
N ARG A 137 -1.20 9.16 -13.21
CA ARG A 137 -0.80 9.30 -14.61
C ARG A 137 -0.41 7.96 -15.23
N ARG A 138 0.32 7.11 -14.48
CA ARG A 138 0.68 5.75 -14.93
C ARG A 138 -0.52 4.81 -15.01
N VAL A 139 -1.46 4.92 -14.08
CA VAL A 139 -2.72 4.15 -14.13
C VAL A 139 -3.55 4.53 -15.36
N ALA A 140 -3.65 5.82 -15.70
CA ALA A 140 -4.45 6.29 -16.83
C ALA A 140 -3.81 6.01 -18.21
N GLY A 141 -2.51 5.73 -18.26
CA GLY A 141 -1.77 5.45 -19.49
C GLY A 141 -1.71 3.97 -19.90
N ARG A 142 -2.36 3.07 -19.16
CA ARG A 142 -2.48 1.63 -19.45
C ARG A 142 -3.91 1.27 -19.83
#